data_AF-A0A3A0AQK3-F1
#
_entry.id   AF-A0A3A0AQK3-F1
#
_cell.length_a   1.000
_cell.length_b   1.000
_cell.length_c   1.000
_cell.angle_alpha   90.00
_cell.angle_beta   90.00
_cell.angle_gamma   90.00
#
_symmetry.space_group_name_H-M   'P 1'
#
loop_
_entity.id
_entity.type
_entity.pdbx_description
1 polymer ?
#
loop_
_entity_poly.entity_id
_entity_poly.type
_entity_poly.pdbx_seq_one_letter_code
_entity_poly.pdbx_strand_id
1 'polypeptide(L)'
;MPAPTATGTPLPTNTFTPTATPELTETWTPTPPLTPTLPTTVTATLPPPATPTLTLTATPTVLPTATPLPTATAAVTATATMTVVRPAGVLPGIPVLQLVQVAGGLADPVHVAAPHDGSGRLFIVERVGRIRIVQHDELLAAPFLDINALVRYDSLEQGLLGLAFHPNYAENGRFFVYYTDWRTNGDSFLVEYRVSDDPNRADPASAKVLLTHDQPYVNHNGGTLQFGPDGYLYVAQGDGGLAGDPYGNAQDRSSLLGKLLRIDVDAAQGHLQPKGH
;
A
#
# COMPACT_ATOMS: atom_id res chain seq x y z
N MET A 1 56.63 7.66 -24.86
CA MET A 1 55.72 6.49 -24.96
C MET A 1 54.39 6.99 -25.51
N PRO A 2 53.93 6.54 -26.69
CA PRO A 2 52.65 6.96 -27.24
C PRO A 2 51.50 6.12 -26.64
N ALA A 3 50.34 6.74 -26.47
CA ALA A 3 49.10 6.10 -26.01
C ALA A 3 48.52 5.18 -27.11
N PRO A 4 47.88 4.05 -26.76
CA PRO A 4 47.30 3.15 -27.75
C PRO A 4 45.96 3.68 -28.28
N THR A 5 45.85 3.69 -29.61
CA THR A 5 44.63 3.96 -30.38
C THR A 5 43.67 2.77 -30.25
N ALA A 6 42.47 2.98 -29.71
CA ALA A 6 41.41 1.98 -29.67
C ALA A 6 40.63 2.01 -31.00
N THR A 7 40.80 1.00 -31.84
CA THR A 7 39.94 0.71 -32.99
C THR A 7 38.73 -0.09 -32.50
N GLY A 8 37.58 0.56 -32.33
CA GLY A 8 36.30 -0.09 -32.07
C GLY A 8 35.61 -0.48 -33.37
N THR A 9 35.35 -1.77 -33.55
CA THR A 9 34.46 -2.31 -34.58
C THR A 9 33.01 -1.94 -34.24
N PRO A 10 32.19 -1.42 -35.16
CA PRO A 10 30.78 -1.15 -34.86
C PRO A 10 29.99 -2.45 -34.71
N LEU A 11 29.11 -2.53 -33.71
CA LEU A 11 28.15 -3.63 -33.53
C LEU A 11 27.11 -3.64 -34.67
N PRO A 12 26.61 -4.83 -35.06
CA PRO A 12 25.59 -4.93 -36.11
C PRO A 12 24.24 -4.38 -35.64
N THR A 13 23.64 -3.52 -36.46
CA THR A 13 22.25 -3.09 -36.36
C THR A 13 21.33 -4.19 -36.90
N ASN A 14 20.52 -4.80 -36.02
CA ASN A 14 19.46 -5.70 -36.44
C ASN A 14 18.24 -4.89 -36.90
N THR A 15 18.04 -4.79 -38.21
CA THR A 15 16.78 -4.33 -38.81
C THR A 15 15.76 -5.47 -38.78
N PHE A 16 14.72 -5.33 -37.96
CA PHE A 16 13.57 -6.24 -37.98
C PHE A 16 12.57 -5.77 -39.05
N THR A 17 12.26 -6.64 -40.00
CA THR A 17 11.14 -6.46 -40.93
C THR A 17 9.90 -7.14 -40.32
N PRO A 18 8.81 -6.42 -40.00
CA PRO A 18 7.61 -7.07 -39.50
C PRO A 18 6.92 -7.85 -40.62
N THR A 19 6.67 -9.14 -40.36
CA THR A 19 5.83 -9.99 -41.20
C THR A 19 4.37 -9.74 -40.83
N ALA A 20 3.52 -9.49 -41.82
CA ALA A 20 2.09 -9.24 -41.64
C ALA A 20 1.35 -10.50 -41.17
N THR A 21 0.57 -10.37 -40.11
CA THR A 21 -0.37 -11.39 -39.59
C THR A 21 -1.79 -10.96 -39.98
N PRO A 22 -2.70 -11.89 -40.38
CA PRO A 22 -4.00 -11.53 -40.93
C PRO A 22 -4.90 -10.79 -39.95
N GLU A 23 -5.59 -9.78 -40.46
CA GLU A 23 -6.57 -8.94 -39.79
C GLU A 23 -7.85 -9.74 -39.51
N LEU A 24 -8.17 -9.95 -38.22
CA LEU A 24 -9.50 -10.40 -37.80
C LEU A 24 -10.34 -9.15 -37.52
N THR A 25 -11.26 -8.83 -38.43
CA THR A 25 -12.25 -7.77 -38.23
C THR A 25 -13.34 -8.26 -37.29
N GLU A 26 -13.24 -7.93 -36.00
CA GLU A 26 -14.39 -7.95 -35.09
C GLU A 26 -15.09 -6.60 -35.15
N THR A 27 -16.32 -6.59 -35.65
CA THR A 27 -17.18 -5.40 -35.66
C THR A 27 -17.70 -5.15 -34.25
N TRP A 28 -17.06 -4.22 -33.54
CA TRP A 28 -17.56 -3.69 -32.27
C TRP A 28 -18.62 -2.62 -32.55
N THR A 29 -19.86 -2.87 -32.13
CA THR A 29 -20.90 -1.84 -32.09
C THR A 29 -20.79 -1.07 -30.76
N PRO A 30 -20.51 0.25 -30.77
CA PRO A 30 -20.52 1.05 -29.56
C PRO A 30 -21.92 1.09 -28.95
N THR A 31 -22.04 0.74 -27.68
CA THR A 31 -23.18 1.17 -26.88
C THR A 31 -23.10 2.69 -26.73
N PRO A 32 -24.17 3.47 -27.02
CA PRO A 32 -24.12 4.91 -26.86
C PRO A 32 -23.95 5.28 -25.38
N PRO A 33 -23.26 6.40 -25.07
CA PRO A 33 -23.05 6.83 -23.69
C PRO A 33 -24.39 7.18 -23.03
N LEU A 34 -24.59 6.73 -21.79
CA LEU A 34 -25.67 7.22 -20.96
C LEU A 34 -25.36 8.67 -20.57
N THR A 35 -26.16 9.61 -21.06
CA THR A 35 -26.08 11.03 -20.69
C THR A 35 -26.63 11.20 -19.26
N PRO A 36 -25.83 11.62 -18.26
CA PRO A 36 -26.39 12.03 -16.99
C PRO A 36 -27.09 13.38 -17.17
N THR A 37 -28.42 13.41 -17.03
CA THR A 37 -29.17 14.66 -16.96
C THR A 37 -28.98 15.28 -15.58
N LEU A 38 -28.13 16.31 -15.48
CA LEU A 38 -28.11 17.21 -14.33
C LEU A 38 -29.39 18.05 -14.33
N PRO A 39 -30.13 18.18 -13.21
CA PRO A 39 -31.14 19.21 -13.11
C PRO A 39 -30.48 20.60 -13.07
N THR A 40 -31.05 21.49 -13.87
CA THR A 40 -30.72 22.91 -14.01
C THR A 40 -30.81 23.68 -12.70
N THR A 41 -29.81 24.55 -12.51
CA THR A 41 -29.68 25.71 -11.63
C THR A 41 -30.91 26.09 -10.80
N VAL A 42 -30.81 25.92 -9.48
CA VAL A 42 -31.62 26.66 -8.50
C VAL A 42 -30.73 27.74 -7.90
N THR A 43 -30.95 29.00 -8.28
CA THR A 43 -30.35 30.15 -7.60
C THR A 43 -31.10 30.37 -6.29
N ALA A 44 -30.51 29.97 -5.17
CA ALA A 44 -30.98 30.34 -3.83
C ALA A 44 -30.05 31.41 -3.25
N THR A 45 -30.55 32.64 -3.13
CA THR A 45 -29.88 33.73 -2.40
C THR A 45 -30.00 33.45 -0.90
N LEU A 46 -28.87 33.19 -0.23
CA LEU A 46 -28.82 33.07 1.23
C LEU A 46 -28.80 34.46 1.88
N PRO A 47 -29.60 34.72 2.93
CA PRO A 47 -29.40 35.89 3.78
C PRO A 47 -28.15 35.70 4.68
N PRO A 48 -27.51 36.78 5.15
CA PRO A 48 -26.32 36.70 6.00
C PRO A 48 -26.64 36.04 7.35
N PRO A 49 -25.65 35.41 8.01
CA PRO A 49 -25.86 34.70 9.26
C PRO A 49 -26.19 35.68 10.39
N ALA A 50 -27.30 35.44 11.08
CA ALA A 50 -27.63 36.13 12.33
C ALA A 50 -26.79 35.54 13.48
N THR A 51 -26.04 36.40 14.16
CA THR A 51 -25.35 36.08 15.41
C THR A 51 -26.37 35.77 16.51
N PRO A 52 -26.35 34.60 17.17
CA PRO A 52 -27.19 34.40 18.35
C PRO A 52 -26.57 35.13 19.54
N THR A 53 -27.23 36.19 20.02
CA THR A 53 -26.97 36.79 21.33
C THR A 53 -27.76 36.01 22.37
N LEU A 54 -27.08 35.26 23.25
CA LEU A 54 -27.72 34.63 24.41
C LEU A 54 -27.82 35.65 25.55
N THR A 55 -29.03 36.12 25.84
CA THR A 55 -29.33 36.91 27.03
C THR A 55 -29.70 35.96 28.18
N LEU A 56 -28.82 35.84 29.18
CA LEU A 56 -29.10 35.13 30.42
C LEU A 56 -29.78 36.09 31.40
N THR A 57 -31.08 35.93 31.60
CA THR A 57 -31.81 36.59 32.70
C THR A 57 -31.81 35.64 33.90
N ALA A 58 -30.99 35.92 34.91
CA ALA A 58 -31.01 35.18 36.17
C ALA A 58 -32.03 35.80 37.13
N THR A 59 -33.10 35.07 37.43
CA THR A 59 -34.00 35.37 38.54
C THR A 59 -33.57 34.51 39.73
N PRO A 60 -33.22 35.06 40.90
CA PRO A 60 -32.88 34.23 42.05
C PRO A 60 -34.15 33.61 42.63
N THR A 61 -34.36 32.31 42.42
CA THR A 61 -35.40 31.54 43.10
C THR A 61 -34.78 30.81 44.29
N VAL A 62 -35.33 31.09 45.48
CA VAL A 62 -34.94 30.49 46.76
C VAL A 62 -35.26 28.99 46.75
N LEU A 63 -34.27 28.19 47.15
CA LEU A 63 -34.30 26.72 47.20
C LEU A 63 -35.09 26.22 48.42
N PRO A 64 -36.08 25.31 48.27
CA PRO A 64 -36.53 24.50 49.40
C PRO A 64 -35.65 23.24 49.53
N THR A 65 -35.25 22.96 50.78
CA THR A 65 -34.48 21.80 51.23
C THR A 65 -35.08 20.48 50.72
N ALA A 66 -34.30 19.71 49.96
CA ALA A 66 -34.67 18.36 49.51
C ALA A 66 -34.15 17.30 50.49
N THR A 67 -35.06 16.44 50.94
CA THR A 67 -34.81 15.21 51.71
C THR A 67 -34.14 14.14 50.83
N PRO A 68 -33.16 13.36 51.31
CA PRO A 68 -32.52 12.32 50.50
C PRO A 68 -33.41 11.06 50.37
N LEU A 69 -33.53 10.54 49.14
CA LEU A 69 -34.16 9.27 48.78
C LEU A 69 -33.12 8.12 48.86
N PRO A 70 -33.48 6.88 49.24
CA PRO A 70 -32.50 5.82 49.45
C PRO A 70 -31.87 5.31 48.14
N THR A 71 -30.56 5.16 48.19
CA THR A 71 -29.72 4.56 47.15
C THR A 71 -30.00 3.06 47.02
N ALA A 72 -30.52 2.61 45.89
CA ALA A 72 -30.37 1.22 45.44
C ALA A 72 -30.54 1.10 43.93
N THR A 73 -29.43 0.91 43.22
CA THR A 73 -29.46 0.25 41.91
C THR A 73 -28.26 -0.66 41.85
N ALA A 74 -28.50 -1.94 42.16
CA ALA A 74 -27.51 -2.98 41.96
C ALA A 74 -27.28 -3.15 40.44
N ALA A 75 -26.07 -2.86 39.97
CA ALA A 75 -25.67 -3.17 38.62
C ALA A 75 -25.52 -4.69 38.50
N VAL A 76 -26.36 -5.32 37.68
CA VAL A 76 -26.18 -6.71 37.28
C VAL A 76 -25.10 -6.74 36.21
N THR A 77 -23.87 -7.09 36.59
CA THR A 77 -22.79 -7.33 35.62
C THR A 77 -22.93 -8.75 35.09
N ALA A 78 -23.54 -8.90 33.91
CA ALA A 78 -23.52 -10.17 33.19
C ALA A 78 -22.12 -10.38 32.58
N THR A 79 -21.37 -11.36 33.07
CA THR A 79 -20.08 -11.75 32.50
C THR A 79 -20.34 -12.74 31.36
N ALA A 80 -20.39 -12.26 30.11
CA ALA A 80 -20.43 -13.14 28.95
C ALA A 80 -19.00 -13.64 28.66
N THR A 81 -18.77 -14.93 28.79
CA THR A 81 -17.52 -15.57 28.36
C THR A 81 -17.49 -15.66 26.84
N MET A 82 -16.81 -14.70 26.21
CA MET A 82 -16.51 -14.75 24.77
C MET A 82 -15.52 -15.89 24.51
N THR A 83 -15.96 -16.92 23.78
CA THR A 83 -15.07 -18.00 23.35
C THR A 83 -14.43 -17.59 22.02
N VAL A 84 -13.14 -17.28 22.03
CA VAL A 84 -12.38 -16.99 20.81
C VAL A 84 -12.25 -18.26 19.99
N VAL A 85 -12.78 -18.25 18.77
CA VAL A 85 -12.69 -19.40 17.85
C VAL A 85 -11.33 -19.39 17.14
N ARG A 86 -10.67 -20.56 17.09
CA ARG A 86 -9.38 -20.76 16.40
C ARG A 86 -9.59 -21.13 14.92
N PRO A 87 -8.58 -20.92 14.04
CA PRO A 87 -8.67 -21.32 12.63
C PRO A 87 -8.98 -22.82 12.48
N ALA A 88 -9.78 -23.17 11.46
CA ALA A 88 -10.24 -24.52 11.10
C ALA A 88 -11.46 -25.12 11.85
N GLY A 89 -12.21 -24.32 12.62
CA GLY A 89 -13.51 -24.74 13.20
C GLY A 89 -14.73 -24.37 12.34
N VAL A 90 -15.84 -25.10 12.46
CA VAL A 90 -17.16 -24.67 11.96
C VAL A 90 -17.71 -23.65 12.95
N LEU A 91 -17.92 -22.41 12.50
CA LEU A 91 -18.55 -21.38 13.31
C LEU A 91 -20.06 -21.67 13.43
N PRO A 92 -20.63 -21.85 14.63
CA PRO A 92 -22.07 -22.02 14.78
C PRO A 92 -22.77 -20.69 14.53
N GLY A 93 -23.67 -20.66 13.54
CA GLY A 93 -24.45 -19.47 13.18
C GLY A 93 -23.64 -18.39 12.46
N ILE A 94 -24.17 -17.16 12.45
CA ILE A 94 -23.47 -16.01 11.87
C ILE A 94 -22.43 -15.55 12.90
N PRO A 95 -21.13 -15.51 12.56
CA PRO A 95 -20.13 -15.04 13.50
C PRO A 95 -20.40 -13.59 13.88
N VAL A 96 -20.42 -13.33 15.19
CA VAL A 96 -20.38 -11.96 15.70
C VAL A 96 -18.95 -11.47 15.55
N LEU A 97 -18.76 -10.42 14.74
CA LEU A 97 -17.46 -9.80 14.54
C LEU A 97 -17.30 -8.63 15.52
N GLN A 98 -16.15 -8.58 16.17
CA GLN A 98 -15.73 -7.43 16.96
C GLN A 98 -14.37 -6.96 16.45
N LEU A 99 -14.25 -5.64 16.27
CA LEU A 99 -12.96 -5.02 16.04
C LEU A 99 -12.26 -4.84 17.39
N VAL A 100 -11.07 -5.40 17.51
CA VAL A 100 -10.19 -5.22 18.66
C VAL A 100 -8.96 -4.47 18.17
N GLN A 101 -8.62 -3.39 18.86
CA GLN A 101 -7.39 -2.67 18.56
C GLN A 101 -6.19 -3.51 19.00
N VAL A 102 -5.37 -3.90 18.03
CA VAL A 102 -4.14 -4.68 18.28
C VAL A 102 -2.96 -3.76 18.63
N ALA A 103 -2.83 -2.62 17.95
CA ALA A 103 -1.77 -1.65 18.21
C ALA A 103 -2.24 -0.22 17.86
N GLY A 104 -1.55 0.79 18.39
CA GLY A 104 -1.74 2.21 18.08
C GLY A 104 -0.40 2.94 17.97
N GLY A 105 -0.43 4.24 17.67
CA GLY A 105 0.81 5.04 17.54
C GLY A 105 1.57 4.82 16.23
N LEU A 106 0.90 4.31 15.21
CA LEU A 106 1.42 4.15 13.86
C LEU A 106 1.29 5.46 13.07
N ALA A 107 2.26 5.75 12.21
CA ALA A 107 2.26 6.91 11.32
C ALA A 107 1.84 6.49 9.91
N ASP A 108 0.58 6.78 9.56
CA ASP A 108 0.03 6.53 8.21
C ASP A 108 0.27 5.10 7.68
N PRO A 109 -0.29 4.08 8.36
CA PRO A 109 -0.09 2.68 7.99
C PRO A 109 -0.87 2.33 6.71
N VAL A 110 -0.19 1.72 5.74
CA VAL A 110 -0.76 1.39 4.41
C VAL A 110 -0.77 -0.11 4.09
N HIS A 111 0.01 -0.92 4.79
CA HIS A 111 0.08 -2.35 4.55
C HIS A 111 0.48 -3.14 5.80
N VAL A 112 0.08 -4.41 5.88
CA VAL A 112 0.48 -5.35 6.92
C VAL A 112 0.87 -6.68 6.28
N ALA A 113 2.02 -7.22 6.68
CA ALA A 113 2.51 -8.52 6.23
C ALA A 113 3.03 -9.34 7.42
N ALA A 114 3.10 -10.65 7.25
CA ALA A 114 3.76 -11.57 8.18
C ALA A 114 4.82 -12.39 7.44
N PRO A 115 5.99 -12.66 8.06
CA PRO A 115 7.05 -13.45 7.44
C PRO A 115 6.75 -14.96 7.45
N HIS A 116 5.71 -15.39 8.17
CA HIS A 116 5.35 -16.81 8.35
C HIS A 116 6.51 -17.68 8.88
N ASP A 117 7.44 -17.09 9.63
CA ASP A 117 8.60 -17.74 10.26
C ASP A 117 8.29 -18.38 11.63
N GLY A 118 7.00 -18.44 12.00
CA GLY A 118 6.54 -18.95 13.29
C GLY A 118 6.67 -17.97 14.46
N SER A 119 7.23 -16.77 14.27
CA SER A 119 7.45 -15.81 15.35
C SER A 119 6.17 -15.10 15.83
N GLY A 120 5.09 -15.18 15.06
CA GLY A 120 3.84 -14.44 15.31
C GLY A 120 3.94 -12.92 15.16
N ARG A 121 5.00 -12.41 14.51
CA ARG A 121 5.19 -10.96 14.29
C ARG A 121 4.35 -10.49 13.11
N LEU A 122 3.75 -9.31 13.27
CA LEU A 122 3.14 -8.55 12.17
C LEU A 122 4.04 -7.37 11.83
N PHE A 123 4.23 -7.11 10.54
CA PHE A 123 5.05 -6.02 10.04
C PHE A 123 4.14 -5.02 9.36
N ILE A 124 4.09 -3.81 9.92
CA ILE A 124 3.24 -2.72 9.45
C ILE A 124 4.08 -1.75 8.64
N VAL A 125 3.66 -1.51 7.41
CA VAL A 125 4.26 -0.51 6.53
C VAL A 125 3.65 0.84 6.84
N GLU A 126 4.48 1.77 7.29
CA GLU A 126 4.15 3.19 7.43
C GLU A 126 4.59 3.91 6.15
N ARG A 127 3.65 4.64 5.52
CA ARG A 127 3.85 5.29 4.20
C ARG A 127 5.06 6.23 4.19
N VAL A 128 5.40 6.79 5.34
CA VAL A 128 6.57 7.64 5.56
C VAL A 128 7.92 6.91 5.41
N GLY A 129 7.97 5.63 5.04
CA GLY A 129 9.23 4.92 4.81
C GLY A 129 9.74 4.13 6.01
N ARG A 130 8.84 3.63 6.84
CA ARG A 130 9.18 2.78 7.99
C ARG A 130 8.42 1.47 7.95
N ILE A 131 9.05 0.41 8.44
CA ILE A 131 8.38 -0.85 8.74
C ILE A 131 8.43 -1.04 10.25
N ARG A 132 7.26 -1.18 10.89
CA ARG A 132 7.10 -1.38 12.32
C ARG A 132 6.76 -2.83 12.63
N ILE A 133 7.12 -3.31 13.82
CA ILE A 133 6.78 -4.65 14.27
C ILE A 133 5.72 -4.55 15.36
N VAL A 134 4.65 -5.32 15.21
CA VAL A 134 3.75 -5.67 16.30
C VAL A 134 4.02 -7.11 16.70
N GLN A 135 4.27 -7.34 17.98
CA GLN A 135 4.49 -8.66 18.55
C GLN A 135 3.82 -8.74 19.93
N HIS A 136 3.08 -9.83 20.18
CA HIS A 136 2.30 -9.99 21.42
C HIS A 136 1.36 -8.80 21.70
N ASP A 137 0.67 -8.31 20.67
CA ASP A 137 -0.24 -7.15 20.73
C ASP A 137 0.43 -5.84 21.19
N GLU A 138 1.75 -5.75 21.07
CA GLU A 138 2.51 -4.54 21.38
C GLU A 138 3.31 -4.05 20.17
N LEU A 139 3.28 -2.74 19.93
CA LEU A 139 4.12 -2.08 18.94
C LEU A 139 5.53 -1.93 19.48
N LEU A 140 6.51 -2.53 18.82
CA LEU A 140 7.91 -2.38 19.21
C LEU A 140 8.38 -0.94 18.99
N ALA A 141 9.24 -0.48 19.91
CA ALA A 141 9.73 0.90 19.93
C ALA A 141 10.58 1.23 18.69
N ALA A 142 11.52 0.35 18.34
CA ALA A 142 12.34 0.50 17.15
C ALA A 142 11.63 -0.02 15.90
N PRO A 143 11.77 0.64 14.74
CA PRO A 143 11.32 0.09 13.47
C PRO A 143 12.20 -1.10 13.05
N PHE A 144 11.61 -2.03 12.31
CA PHE A 144 12.33 -3.07 11.60
C PHE A 144 13.27 -2.47 10.54
N LEU A 145 12.74 -1.56 9.74
CA LEU A 145 13.46 -0.82 8.70
C LEU A 145 13.03 0.64 8.74
N ASP A 146 13.98 1.56 8.67
CA ASP A 146 13.72 2.99 8.45
C ASP A 146 14.53 3.45 7.22
N ILE A 147 13.81 3.78 6.16
CA ILE A 147 14.33 4.32 4.90
C ILE A 147 13.62 5.63 4.53
N ASN A 148 13.07 6.34 5.51
CA ASN A 148 12.36 7.61 5.32
C ASN A 148 13.17 8.63 4.50
N ALA A 149 14.50 8.63 4.63
CA ALA A 149 15.39 9.52 3.89
C ALA A 149 15.45 9.23 2.37
N LEU A 150 15.03 8.04 1.93
CA LEU A 150 14.95 7.64 0.52
C LEU A 150 13.53 7.83 -0.04
N VAL A 151 12.54 7.55 0.80
CA VAL A 151 11.14 7.48 0.39
C VAL A 151 10.53 8.86 0.23
N ARG A 152 10.04 9.16 -0.96
CA ARG A 152 9.15 10.28 -1.24
C ARG A 152 7.73 9.94 -0.81
N TYR A 153 7.13 10.77 0.05
CA TYR A 153 5.77 10.57 0.58
C TYR A 153 4.97 11.87 0.78
N ASP A 154 5.47 12.99 0.23
CA ASP A 154 4.89 14.32 0.39
C ASP A 154 3.60 14.55 -0.44
N SER A 155 3.19 13.57 -1.22
CA SER A 155 2.02 13.65 -2.09
C SER A 155 1.16 12.39 -2.07
N LEU A 156 -0.05 12.54 -2.62
CA LEU A 156 -1.18 11.59 -2.67
C LEU A 156 -0.83 10.13 -2.34
N GLU A 157 -0.38 9.35 -3.33
CA GLU A 157 -0.16 7.91 -3.20
C GLU A 157 1.32 7.55 -3.08
N GLN A 158 2.19 8.56 -2.99
CA GLN A 158 3.62 8.35 -2.84
C GLN A 158 3.94 7.87 -1.42
N GLY A 159 4.95 7.00 -1.33
CA GLY A 159 5.49 6.51 -0.07
C GLY A 159 6.12 5.14 -0.17
N LEU A 160 6.27 4.49 0.98
CA LEU A 160 6.54 3.06 1.08
C LEU A 160 5.19 2.34 1.06
N LEU A 161 4.97 1.50 0.06
CA LEU A 161 3.64 0.99 -0.31
C LEU A 161 3.55 -0.52 -0.21
N GLY A 162 4.60 -1.23 -0.61
CA GLY A 162 4.62 -2.70 -0.66
C GLY A 162 5.61 -3.31 0.31
N LEU A 163 5.24 -4.46 0.88
CA LEU A 163 6.13 -5.35 1.63
C LEU A 163 5.75 -6.80 1.34
N ALA A 164 6.71 -7.63 0.95
CA ALA A 164 6.54 -9.07 0.88
C ALA A 164 7.78 -9.78 1.43
N PHE A 165 7.57 -10.82 2.24
CA PHE A 165 8.64 -11.70 2.68
C PHE A 165 8.85 -12.82 1.67
N HIS A 166 10.10 -13.20 1.44
CA HIS A 166 10.41 -14.37 0.64
C HIS A 166 9.76 -15.63 1.25
N PRO A 167 9.26 -16.60 0.46
CA PRO A 167 8.66 -17.84 1.00
C PRO A 167 9.59 -18.60 1.97
N ASN A 168 10.90 -18.56 1.69
CA ASN A 168 11.97 -19.12 2.56
C ASN A 168 12.60 -18.08 3.52
N TYR A 169 11.87 -17.05 3.95
CA TYR A 169 12.42 -15.97 4.80
C TYR A 169 13.09 -16.48 6.07
N ALA A 170 12.54 -17.52 6.72
CA ALA A 170 13.12 -18.10 7.92
C ALA A 170 14.56 -18.64 7.71
N GLU A 171 14.92 -18.99 6.47
CA GLU A 171 16.23 -19.52 6.12
C GLU A 171 17.15 -18.47 5.50
N ASN A 172 16.59 -17.57 4.67
CA ASN A 172 17.39 -16.65 3.86
C ASN A 172 17.29 -15.17 4.26
N GLY A 173 16.34 -14.82 5.13
CA GLY A 173 16.14 -13.47 5.64
C GLY A 173 15.70 -12.44 4.61
N ARG A 174 15.32 -12.83 3.38
CA ARG A 174 15.04 -11.92 2.26
C ARG A 174 13.61 -11.38 2.31
N PHE A 175 13.46 -10.08 2.11
CA PHE A 175 12.18 -9.43 1.94
C PHE A 175 12.28 -8.32 0.90
N PHE A 176 11.14 -7.88 0.39
CA PHE A 176 11.05 -6.97 -0.73
C PHE A 176 10.14 -5.82 -0.37
N VAL A 177 10.54 -4.62 -0.78
CA VAL A 177 9.77 -3.40 -0.56
C VAL A 177 9.52 -2.68 -1.88
N TYR A 178 8.41 -1.97 -1.94
CA TYR A 178 8.09 -1.08 -3.06
C TYR A 178 7.86 0.33 -2.56
N TYR A 179 8.56 1.31 -3.12
CA TYR A 179 8.42 2.71 -2.73
C TYR A 179 8.71 3.69 -3.86
N THR A 180 8.24 4.93 -3.71
CA THR A 180 8.60 6.07 -4.57
C THR A 180 9.80 6.83 -4.00
N ASP A 181 10.80 7.19 -4.81
CA ASP A 181 12.10 7.72 -4.34
C ASP A 181 12.24 9.25 -4.46
N TRP A 182 12.96 9.87 -3.52
CA TRP A 182 13.22 11.32 -3.52
C TRP A 182 14.18 11.78 -4.62
N ARG A 183 15.23 11.01 -4.87
CA ARG A 183 16.34 11.41 -5.77
C ARG A 183 15.91 11.44 -7.21
N THR A 184 14.91 10.64 -7.55
CA THR A 184 14.30 10.55 -8.88
C THR A 184 12.97 11.30 -8.98
N ASN A 185 12.63 12.11 -7.97
CA ASN A 185 11.39 12.89 -7.97
C ASN A 185 10.10 12.02 -8.03
N GLY A 186 10.14 10.77 -7.57
CA GLY A 186 8.96 9.92 -7.40
C GLY A 186 8.96 8.62 -8.20
N ASP A 187 10.04 8.30 -8.94
CA ASP A 187 10.14 6.99 -9.60
C ASP A 187 9.95 5.86 -8.61
N SER A 188 9.37 4.76 -9.09
CA SER A 188 9.11 3.58 -8.29
C SER A 188 10.31 2.66 -8.24
N PHE A 189 10.53 2.07 -7.07
CA PHE A 189 11.62 1.15 -6.79
C PHE A 189 11.07 -0.11 -6.15
N LEU A 190 11.41 -1.26 -6.75
CA LEU A 190 11.32 -2.57 -6.11
C LEU A 190 12.72 -2.95 -5.61
N VAL A 191 12.85 -3.15 -4.30
CA VAL A 191 14.15 -3.36 -3.65
C VAL A 191 14.07 -4.59 -2.75
N GLU A 192 15.04 -5.48 -2.90
CA GLU A 192 15.31 -6.56 -1.95
C GLU A 192 16.18 -6.06 -0.80
N TYR A 193 15.83 -6.47 0.41
CA TYR A 193 16.62 -6.30 1.63
C TYR A 193 16.74 -7.63 2.35
N ARG A 194 17.62 -7.66 3.35
CA ARG A 194 17.81 -8.78 4.27
C ARG A 194 17.63 -8.35 5.72
N VAL A 195 17.12 -9.26 6.53
CA VAL A 195 17.20 -9.17 7.99
C VAL A 195 18.68 -9.14 8.41
N SER A 196 18.98 -8.40 9.46
CA SER A 196 20.29 -8.41 10.12
C SER A 196 20.40 -9.58 11.10
N ASP A 197 21.51 -9.65 11.84
CA ASP A 197 21.67 -10.64 12.91
C ASP A 197 20.65 -10.47 14.06
N ASP A 198 20.10 -9.25 14.24
CA ASP A 198 18.92 -9.04 15.07
C ASP A 198 17.66 -9.32 14.23
N PRO A 199 16.84 -10.34 14.57
CA PRO A 199 15.67 -10.69 13.78
C PRO A 199 14.65 -9.54 13.71
N ASN A 200 14.66 -8.61 14.66
CA ASN A 200 13.77 -7.45 14.70
C ASN A 200 14.33 -6.24 13.95
N ARG A 201 15.44 -6.39 13.21
CA ARG A 201 16.07 -5.32 12.44
C ARG A 201 16.47 -5.81 11.05
N ALA A 202 16.11 -5.04 10.03
CA ALA A 202 16.68 -5.17 8.71
C ALA A 202 18.09 -4.56 8.67
N ASP A 203 18.92 -5.03 7.73
CA ASP A 203 20.16 -4.38 7.34
C ASP A 203 19.91 -3.43 6.15
N PRO A 204 19.91 -2.10 6.33
CA PRO A 204 19.72 -1.17 5.21
C PRO A 204 20.84 -1.24 4.16
N ALA A 205 22.03 -1.71 4.52
CA ALA A 205 23.16 -1.83 3.60
C ALA A 205 23.00 -3.04 2.63
N SER A 206 22.08 -3.96 2.92
CA SER A 206 21.77 -5.11 2.07
C SER A 206 20.93 -4.77 0.83
N ALA A 207 20.53 -3.51 0.66
CA ALA A 207 19.65 -3.05 -0.41
C ALA A 207 20.14 -3.50 -1.80
N LYS A 208 19.27 -4.20 -2.52
CA LYS A 208 19.47 -4.61 -3.91
C LYS A 208 18.27 -4.19 -4.75
N VAL A 209 18.44 -3.18 -5.58
CA VAL A 209 17.40 -2.73 -6.52
C VAL A 209 17.17 -3.82 -7.57
N LEU A 210 15.92 -4.25 -7.74
CA LEU A 210 15.52 -5.27 -8.70
C LEU A 210 14.85 -4.67 -9.93
N LEU A 211 14.04 -3.63 -9.72
CA LEU A 211 13.31 -2.95 -10.78
C LEU A 211 13.13 -1.48 -10.39
N THR A 212 13.25 -0.59 -11.37
CA THR A 212 12.84 0.80 -11.25
C THR A 212 12.19 1.26 -12.54
N HIS A 213 11.24 2.20 -12.44
CA HIS A 213 10.58 2.84 -13.57
C HIS A 213 10.02 4.20 -13.14
N ASP A 214 9.86 5.08 -14.12
CA ASP A 214 9.35 6.42 -13.93
C ASP A 214 7.87 6.44 -13.56
N GLN A 215 7.49 7.44 -12.77
CA GLN A 215 6.10 7.72 -12.38
C GLN A 215 5.72 9.11 -12.89
N PRO A 216 4.90 9.23 -13.95
CA PRO A 216 4.59 10.53 -14.54
C PRO A 216 3.73 11.41 -13.63
N TYR A 217 2.98 10.81 -12.70
CA TYR A 217 2.20 11.51 -11.68
C TYR A 217 2.39 10.91 -10.27
N VAL A 218 1.84 11.63 -9.29
CA VAL A 218 1.90 11.31 -7.86
C VAL A 218 0.79 10.36 -7.37
N ASN A 219 0.00 9.82 -8.31
CA ASN A 219 -1.13 8.93 -8.06
C ASN A 219 -1.14 7.76 -9.05
N HIS A 220 -1.90 6.72 -8.74
CA HIS A 220 -1.86 5.39 -9.37
C HIS A 220 -0.46 4.77 -9.33
N ASN A 221 0.23 4.87 -8.19
CA ASN A 221 1.58 4.33 -8.05
C ASN A 221 1.58 2.80 -7.82
N GLY A 222 0.45 2.21 -7.41
CA GLY A 222 0.32 0.78 -7.16
C GLY A 222 1.19 0.32 -5.99
N GLY A 223 1.97 -0.74 -6.20
CA GLY A 223 3.01 -1.18 -5.27
C GLY A 223 2.67 -2.37 -4.39
N THR A 224 1.52 -3.01 -4.56
CA THR A 224 1.23 -4.26 -3.84
C THR A 224 2.21 -5.35 -4.28
N LEU A 225 2.81 -6.02 -3.29
CA LEU A 225 3.74 -7.13 -3.46
C LEU A 225 3.15 -8.39 -2.87
N GLN A 226 3.21 -9.50 -3.60
CA GLN A 226 2.74 -10.79 -3.11
C GLN A 226 3.50 -11.93 -3.78
N PHE A 227 3.96 -12.91 -2.99
CA PHE A 227 4.43 -14.17 -3.57
C PHE A 227 3.25 -15.06 -3.93
N GLY A 228 3.29 -15.58 -5.16
CA GLY A 228 2.36 -16.62 -5.60
C GLY A 228 2.80 -18.01 -5.12
N PRO A 229 1.89 -19.02 -5.17
CA PRO A 229 2.22 -20.40 -4.83
C PRO A 229 3.23 -21.03 -5.82
N ASP A 230 3.49 -20.38 -6.95
CA ASP A 230 4.48 -20.75 -7.94
C ASP A 230 5.89 -20.24 -7.60
N GLY A 231 6.06 -19.51 -6.50
CA GLY A 231 7.35 -18.98 -6.03
C GLY A 231 7.77 -17.65 -6.65
N TYR A 232 6.94 -17.05 -7.53
CA TYR A 232 7.25 -15.77 -8.16
C TYR A 232 6.74 -14.60 -7.34
N LEU A 233 7.44 -13.48 -7.39
CA LEU A 233 6.99 -12.22 -6.82
C LEU A 233 6.07 -11.52 -7.83
N TYR A 234 4.83 -11.27 -7.43
CA TYR A 234 3.87 -10.47 -8.17
C TYR A 234 3.94 -9.01 -7.69
N VAL A 235 3.97 -8.09 -8.65
CA VAL A 235 4.04 -6.64 -8.40
C VAL A 235 2.90 -5.98 -9.15
N ALA A 236 1.93 -5.42 -8.43
CA ALA A 236 0.85 -4.64 -9.03
C ALA A 236 1.31 -3.19 -9.26
N GLN A 237 1.28 -2.72 -10.50
CA GLN A 237 1.62 -1.35 -10.87
C GLN A 237 0.40 -0.63 -11.43
N GLY A 238 0.16 0.60 -10.96
CA GLY A 238 -0.84 1.46 -11.58
C GLY A 238 -0.31 2.06 -12.89
N ASP A 239 -1.18 2.73 -13.64
CA ASP A 239 -0.89 3.30 -14.96
C ASP A 239 -0.02 4.57 -14.94
N GLY A 240 0.41 5.00 -13.75
CA GLY A 240 1.23 6.19 -13.56
C GLY A 240 0.42 7.48 -13.35
N GLY A 241 -0.91 7.41 -13.38
CA GLY A 241 -1.79 8.43 -12.80
C GLY A 241 -2.65 9.22 -13.78
N LEU A 242 -3.41 10.15 -13.18
CA LEU A 242 -4.56 10.87 -13.77
C LEU A 242 -5.74 10.00 -14.25
N ALA A 243 -6.89 10.65 -14.38
CA ALA A 243 -8.10 10.01 -14.90
C ALA A 243 -7.95 9.67 -16.38
N GLY A 244 -8.21 8.41 -16.72
CA GLY A 244 -8.30 7.95 -18.11
C GLY A 244 -6.99 7.58 -18.77
N ASP A 245 -5.93 7.29 -18.01
CA ASP A 245 -4.61 6.85 -18.52
C ASP A 245 -4.13 7.72 -19.70
N PRO A 246 -3.81 9.01 -19.47
CA PRO A 246 -3.54 9.96 -20.54
C PRO A 246 -2.32 9.60 -21.40
N TYR A 247 -1.43 8.74 -20.89
CA TYR A 247 -0.26 8.24 -21.61
C TYR A 247 -0.51 6.89 -22.28
N GLY A 248 -1.67 6.25 -22.08
CA GLY A 248 -1.99 4.94 -22.63
C GLY A 248 -1.08 3.82 -22.09
N ASN A 249 -0.48 4.02 -20.92
CA ASN A 249 0.50 3.13 -20.32
C ASN A 249 -0.04 1.73 -20.09
N ALA A 250 -1.31 1.61 -19.69
CA ALA A 250 -1.91 0.32 -19.40
C ALA A 250 -1.97 -0.58 -20.66
N GLN A 251 -2.25 0.00 -21.83
CA GLN A 251 -2.32 -0.72 -23.11
C GLN A 251 -0.94 -0.86 -23.79
N ASP A 252 0.03 -0.01 -23.46
CA ASP A 252 1.38 -0.12 -23.97
C ASP A 252 2.11 -1.32 -23.33
N ARG A 253 2.46 -2.30 -24.16
CA ARG A 253 3.19 -3.51 -23.74
C ARG A 253 4.67 -3.28 -23.50
N SER A 254 5.21 -2.14 -23.93
CA SER A 254 6.58 -1.73 -23.64
C SER A 254 6.71 -0.99 -22.30
N SER A 255 5.59 -0.55 -21.73
CA SER A 255 5.53 0.09 -20.41
C SER A 255 5.40 -0.95 -19.30
N LEU A 256 6.02 -0.64 -18.15
CA LEU A 256 5.84 -1.41 -16.91
C LEU A 256 4.58 -0.96 -16.14
N LEU A 257 4.08 0.24 -16.43
CA LEU A 257 2.91 0.83 -15.77
C LEU A 257 1.59 0.18 -16.25
N GLY A 258 0.63 0.10 -15.33
CA GLY A 258 -0.69 -0.48 -15.55
C GLY A 258 -0.62 -2.00 -15.76
N LYS A 259 0.28 -2.69 -15.06
CA LYS A 259 0.57 -4.12 -15.22
C LYS A 259 0.51 -4.88 -13.89
N LEU A 260 0.27 -6.18 -13.99
CA LEU A 260 0.62 -7.14 -12.96
C LEU A 260 1.89 -7.87 -13.39
N LEU A 261 3.04 -7.47 -12.86
CA LEU A 261 4.32 -8.09 -13.18
C LEU A 261 4.50 -9.37 -12.39
N ARG A 262 5.13 -10.38 -13.00
CA ARG A 262 5.52 -11.64 -12.36
C ARG A 262 7.03 -11.84 -12.50
N ILE A 263 7.76 -11.78 -11.40
CA ILE A 263 9.23 -11.71 -11.36
C ILE A 263 9.79 -12.95 -10.65
N ASP A 264 10.76 -13.61 -11.28
CA ASP A 264 11.57 -14.65 -10.63
C ASP A 264 12.72 -13.98 -9.88
N VAL A 265 12.63 -13.92 -8.56
CA VAL A 265 13.66 -13.28 -7.71
C VAL A 265 14.82 -14.21 -7.35
N ASP A 266 14.73 -15.49 -7.72
CA ASP A 266 15.73 -16.52 -7.46
C ASP A 266 16.59 -16.83 -8.68
N ALA A 267 16.17 -16.39 -9.86
CA ALA A 267 16.96 -16.50 -11.07
C ALA A 267 18.35 -15.85 -10.93
N ALA A 268 19.36 -16.50 -11.53
CA ALA A 268 20.69 -15.94 -11.64
C ALA A 268 20.65 -14.55 -12.33
N GLN A 269 21.48 -13.63 -11.84
CA GLN A 269 21.61 -12.24 -12.33
C GLN A 269 21.61 -12.19 -13.87
N GLY A 270 20.63 -11.52 -14.46
CA GLY A 270 20.48 -11.37 -15.92
C GLY A 270 19.15 -11.88 -16.52
N HIS A 271 18.33 -12.60 -15.75
CA HIS A 271 17.03 -13.12 -16.21
C HIS A 271 15.80 -12.43 -15.58
N LEU A 272 15.99 -11.29 -14.91
CA LEU A 272 14.92 -10.43 -14.42
C LEU A 272 14.27 -9.66 -15.58
N GLN A 273 13.69 -10.37 -16.55
CA GLN A 273 12.79 -9.77 -17.52
C GLN A 273 11.36 -9.97 -17.00
N PRO A 274 10.66 -8.90 -16.57
CA PRO A 274 9.25 -9.01 -16.23
C PRO A 274 8.50 -9.50 -17.47
N LYS A 275 7.76 -10.60 -17.34
CA LYS A 275 6.78 -10.96 -18.35
C LYS A 275 5.51 -10.17 -18.03
N GLY A 276 5.22 -9.16 -18.83
CA GLY A 276 3.90 -8.53 -18.84
C GLY A 276 2.87 -9.50 -19.41
N HIS A 277 1.82 -9.77 -18.66
CA HIS A 277 0.62 -10.46 -19.14
C HIS A 277 -0.43 -9.45 -19.55
#